data_AF-A0A2N4UH36-F1
#
_entry.id   AF-A0A2N4UH36-F1
#
_cell.length_a   1.000
_cell.length_b   1.000
_cell.length_c   1.000
_cell.angle_alpha   90.00
_cell.angle_beta   90.00
_cell.angle_gamma   90.00
#
_symmetry.space_group_name_H-M   'P 1'
#
loop_
_entity.id
_entity.type
_entity.pdbx_description
1 polymer ?
#
loop_
_entity_poly.entity_id
_entity_poly.type
_entity_poly.pdbx_seq_one_letter_code
_entity_poly.pdbx_strand_id
1 'polypeptide(L)' 'MHIDHIEGMKAHVPNERPDMPPSIPPDRPPETEPPRPDDVPPPGNPNDIPPVEPDRGIELPPREIPPIEGRRSRSGMLA' A
#
# COMPACT_ATOMS: atom_id res chain seq x y z
N MET A 1 -38.61 -44.26 14.79
CA MET A 1 -38.90 -42.83 14.59
C MET A 1 -37.59 -42.19 14.15
N HIS A 2 -37.33 -42.15 12.83
CA HIS A 2 -36.11 -41.53 12.30
C HIS A 2 -36.29 -40.01 12.34
N ILE A 3 -35.35 -39.33 12.98
CA ILE A 3 -35.30 -37.87 13.07
C ILE A 3 -34.45 -37.42 11.90
N ASP A 4 -35.10 -37.13 10.78
CA ASP A 4 -34.44 -36.51 9.64
C ASP A 4 -35.12 -35.16 9.37
N HIS A 5 -34.37 -34.24 8.79
CA HIS A 5 -34.70 -32.86 8.43
C HIS A 5 -34.40 -31.80 9.50
N ILE A 6 -33.12 -31.68 9.86
CA ILE A 6 -32.51 -30.34 10.00
C ILE A 6 -32.15 -29.87 8.58
N GLU A 7 -33.12 -29.87 7.67
CA GLU A 7 -32.91 -29.38 6.31
C GLU A 7 -33.04 -27.87 6.37
N GLY A 8 -31.88 -27.22 6.35
CA GLY A 8 -31.64 -25.83 6.00
C GLY A 8 -32.78 -24.88 6.36
N MET A 9 -32.59 -24.12 7.44
CA MET A 9 -33.22 -22.82 7.63
C MET A 9 -32.81 -21.92 6.45
N LYS A 10 -33.43 -22.15 5.28
CA LYS A 10 -33.28 -21.30 4.11
C LYS A 10 -33.86 -19.97 4.54
N ALA A 11 -32.98 -18.99 4.73
CA ALA A 11 -33.39 -17.63 4.98
C ALA A 11 -34.41 -17.25 3.90
N HIS A 12 -35.55 -16.68 4.32
CA HIS A 12 -36.56 -16.20 3.39
C HIS A 12 -36.02 -14.96 2.68
N VAL A 13 -35.16 -15.16 1.68
CA VAL A 13 -34.69 -14.10 0.80
C VAL A 13 -35.79 -13.91 -0.26
N PRO A 14 -36.40 -12.73 -0.36
CA PRO A 14 -37.35 -12.45 -1.43
C PRO A 14 -36.70 -12.73 -2.78
N ASN A 15 -37.39 -13.50 -3.64
CA ASN A 15 -36.92 -13.78 -5.01
C ASN A 15 -36.89 -12.51 -5.88
N GLU A 16 -37.63 -11.48 -5.48
CA GLU A 16 -37.77 -10.24 -6.23
C GLU A 16 -37.07 -9.09 -5.51
N ARG A 17 -36.37 -8.26 -6.30
CA ARG A 17 -35.79 -7.02 -5.79
C ARG A 17 -36.89 -5.97 -5.67
N PRO A 18 -36.80 -5.04 -4.71
CA PRO A 18 -37.72 -3.92 -4.66
C PRO A 18 -37.71 -3.14 -5.97
N ASP A 19 -38.90 -2.85 -6.52
CA ASP A 19 -39.04 -2.09 -7.77
C ASP A 19 -38.59 -0.62 -7.63
N MET A 20 -38.59 -0.09 -6.41
CA MET A 20 -38.21 1.29 -6.12
C MET A 20 -37.24 1.32 -4.93
N PRO A 21 -36.21 2.19 -4.97
CA PRO A 21 -35.38 2.42 -3.79
C PRO A 21 -36.21 2.97 -2.63
N PRO A 22 -35.74 2.79 -1.38
CA PRO A 22 -36.35 3.49 -0.25
C PRO A 22 -36.33 5.00 -0.51
N SER A 23 -37.49 5.63 -0.37
CA SER A 23 -37.64 7.08 -0.59
C SER A 23 -37.03 7.92 0.54
N ILE A 24 -36.70 7.28 1.66
CA ILE A 24 -36.15 7.92 2.84
C ILE A 24 -34.62 7.79 2.76
N PRO A 25 -33.87 8.90 2.81
CA PRO A 25 -32.42 8.84 2.87
C PRO A 25 -31.98 8.10 4.15
N PRO A 26 -30.83 7.43 4.15
CA PRO A 26 -30.28 6.87 5.38
C PRO A 26 -30.09 7.98 6.41
N ASP A 27 -30.28 7.63 7.68
CA ASP A 27 -30.01 8.55 8.78
C ASP A 27 -28.57 9.04 8.71
N ARG A 28 -28.39 10.35 8.93
CA ARG A 28 -27.05 10.94 9.00
C ARG A 28 -26.34 10.36 10.24
N PRO A 29 -25.06 9.95 10.13
CA PRO A 29 -24.30 9.56 11.31
C PRO A 29 -24.30 10.70 12.33
N PRO A 30 -24.23 10.38 13.64
CA PRO A 30 -24.16 11.40 14.67
C PRO A 30 -22.95 12.31 14.41
N GLU A 31 -23.09 13.59 14.76
CA GLU A 31 -21.96 14.52 14.67
C GLU A 31 -20.95 14.14 15.76
N THR A 32 -19.81 13.59 15.34
CA THR A 32 -18.64 13.42 16.23
C THR A 32 -17.81 14.70 16.20
N GLU A 33 -17.52 15.22 17.38
CA GLU A 33 -16.55 16.30 17.54
C GLU A 33 -15.17 15.85 17.05
N PRO A 34 -14.41 16.73 16.38
CA PRO A 34 -13.03 16.44 16.05
C PRO A 34 -12.21 16.23 17.34
N PRO A 35 -11.17 15.37 17.29
CA PRO A 35 -10.28 15.19 18.44
C PRO A 35 -9.66 16.52 18.82
N ARG A 36 -9.54 16.76 20.13
CA ARG A 36 -8.84 17.93 20.64
C ARG A 36 -7.35 17.80 20.35
N PRO A 37 -6.60 18.91 20.28
CA PRO A 37 -5.16 18.86 20.12
C PRO A 37 -4.46 17.96 21.16
N ASP A 38 -5.01 17.88 22.37
CA ASP A 38 -4.51 17.05 23.47
C ASP A 38 -4.80 15.55 23.31
N ASP A 39 -5.70 15.17 22.40
CA ASP A 39 -6.03 13.76 22.12
C ASP A 39 -5.00 13.12 21.16
N VAL A 40 -4.10 13.91 20.57
CA VAL A 40 -3.03 13.43 19.70
C VAL A 40 -1.77 13.18 20.55
N PRO A 41 -1.26 11.93 20.62
CA PRO A 41 -0.04 11.66 21.36
C PRO A 41 1.15 12.41 20.73
N PRO A 42 2.16 12.79 21.53
CA PRO A 42 3.34 13.43 20.99
C PRO A 42 4.02 12.51 19.96
N PRO A 43 4.67 13.09 18.93
CA PRO A 43 5.45 12.29 17.99
C PRO A 43 6.49 11.47 18.75
N GLY A 44 6.64 10.20 18.38
CA GLY A 44 7.63 9.31 18.98
C GLY A 44 9.05 9.87 18.87
N ASN A 45 9.94 9.46 19.78
CA ASN A 45 11.31 9.92 19.76
C ASN A 45 12.02 9.34 18.52
N PRO A 46 12.59 10.17 17.63
CA PRO A 46 13.31 9.68 16.45
C PRO A 46 14.49 8.76 16.80
N ASN A 47 15.01 8.87 18.02
CA ASN A 47 16.10 8.03 18.52
C ASN A 47 15.67 6.62 18.96
N ASP A 48 14.36 6.33 19.00
CA ASP A 48 13.83 4.99 19.33
C ASP A 48 13.95 4.01 18.14
N ILE A 49 14.26 4.51 16.95
CA ILE A 49 14.46 3.70 15.74
C ILE A 49 15.94 3.29 15.71
N PRO A 50 16.27 1.99 15.78
CA PRO A 50 17.64 1.54 15.64
C PRO A 50 18.19 1.91 14.26
N PRO A 51 19.50 2.19 14.13
CA PRO A 51 20.10 2.48 12.84
C PRO A 51 19.87 1.29 11.90
N VAL A 52 19.29 1.57 10.73
CA VAL A 52 19.13 0.58 9.67
C VAL A 52 20.51 0.27 9.10
N GLU A 53 20.88 -1.01 9.04
CA GLU A 53 22.11 -1.41 8.35
C GLU A 53 22.00 -0.99 6.88
N PRO A 54 23.06 -0.42 6.27
CA PRO A 54 23.04 -0.08 4.87
C PRO A 54 22.78 -1.37 4.07
N ASP A 55 21.72 -1.34 3.26
CA ASP A 55 21.40 -2.41 2.34
C ASP A 55 22.66 -2.74 1.55
N ARG A 56 23.10 -4.00 1.59
CA ARG A 56 24.40 -4.41 1.02
C ARG A 56 24.44 -4.25 -0.52
N GLY A 57 23.33 -3.80 -1.10
CA GLY A 57 23.19 -3.55 -2.52
C GLY A 57 23.23 -4.85 -3.30
N ILE A 58 22.71 -4.79 -4.52
CA ILE A 58 22.98 -5.83 -5.51
C ILE A 58 24.27 -5.48 -6.23
N GLU A 59 25.21 -6.41 -6.27
CA GLU A 59 26.45 -6.24 -7.03
C GLU A 59 26.08 -6.24 -8.53
N LEU A 60 26.26 -5.09 -9.19
CA LEU A 60 25.98 -4.97 -10.61
C LEU A 60 27.10 -5.64 -11.41
N PRO A 61 26.79 -6.34 -12.52
CA PRO A 61 27.81 -6.89 -13.39
C PRO A 61 28.69 -5.77 -13.97
N PRO A 62 29.97 -6.06 -14.30
CA PRO A 62 30.85 -5.08 -14.92
C PRO A 62 30.24 -4.59 -16.25
N ARG A 63 30.33 -3.28 -16.47
CA ARG A 63 29.91 -2.67 -17.74
C ARG A 63 30.91 -3.01 -18.83
N GLU A 64 30.42 -3.45 -20.00
CA GLU A 64 31.26 -3.57 -21.19
C GLU A 64 31.75 -2.20 -21.62
N ILE A 65 33.07 -2.08 -21.80
CA ILE A 65 33.69 -0.85 -22.31
C ILE A 65 33.59 -0.88 -23.84
N PRO A 66 32.96 0.13 -24.47
CA PRO A 66 32.88 0.17 -25.93
C PRO A 66 34.29 0.27 -26.55
N PRO A 67 34.49 -0.23 -27.77
CA PRO A 67 35.78 -0.16 -28.45
C PRO A 67 36.20 1.31 -28.56
N ILE A 68 37.44 1.60 -28.18
CA ILE A 68 38.01 2.96 -28.27
C ILE A 68 38.22 3.25 -29.76
N GLU A 69 37.33 4.03 -30.34
CA GLU A 69 37.53 4.57 -31.68
C GLU A 69 38.74 5.50 -31.69
N GLY A 70 39.76 5.12 -32.45
CA GLY A 70 40.80 6.02 -32.94
C GLY A 70 41.72 6.60 -31.87
N ARG A 71 42.77 5.84 -31.53
CA ARG A 71 44.04 6.43 -31.07
C ARG A 71 44.58 7.38 -32.14
N ARG A 72 44.12 8.63 -32.19
CA ARG A 72 44.88 9.73 -32.80
C ARG A 72 45.97 10.11 -31.81
N SER A 73 47.11 9.46 -31.95
CA SER A 73 48.39 9.84 -31.33
C SER A 73 48.66 11.32 -31.60
N ARG A 74 48.29 12.21 -30.67
CA ARG A 74 48.86 13.56 -30.61
C ARG A 74 50.20 13.45 -29.90
N SER A 75 51.18 12.93 -30.64
CA SER A 75 52.58 13.21 -30.36
C SER A 75 52.85 14.67 -30.73
N GLY A 76 53.43 15.45 -29.82
CA GLY A 76 54.13 16.68 -30.21
C GLY A 76 53.70 18.00 -29.57
N MET A 77 53.41 18.04 -28.26
CA MET A 77 53.46 19.30 -27.52
C MET A 77 54.23 19.11 -26.21
N LEU A 78 55.55 19.08 -26.34
CA LEU A 78 56.52 19.33 -25.27
C LEU A 78 57.74 19.98 -25.91
N ALA A 79 57.86 21.30 -25.75
CA ALA A 79 59.05 22.13 -25.59
C ALA A 79 58.72 23.57 -26.01
#